data_AF-A0A2S9YC13-F1
#
_entry.id   AF-A0A2S9YC13-F1
#
_cell.length_a   1.000
_cell.length_b   1.000
_cell.length_c   1.000
_cell.angle_alpha   90.00
_cell.angle_beta   90.00
_cell.angle_gamma   90.00
#
_symmetry.space_group_name_H-M   'P 1'
#
loop_
_entity.id
_entity.type
_entity.pdbx_description
1 polymer ?
#
loop_
_entity_poly.entity_id
_entity_poly.type
_entity_poly.pdbx_seq_one_letter_code
_entity_poly.pdbx_strand_id
1 'polypeptide(L)'
;MTKNTLHMLSITSLLLGAAACTDDIEASDTRADTGSETGDGDGDPDTGDGDGDPDTGDGDGDPDTGDGDGDPGGECGDGVLDNGEQCDDGNNLDTDACTNACTLAFCGDGVVEDGVEECDDANTDNTDTCVEGCVAQQCGDGYVGPGEGCDDGNTVDDDECSNTCALASCGDGMLALGEECDDGNDDNTDDCLSTCVAATCGDGHLWADNEACDDANLDNTDDCVDGCAVASCGDGHVWAGNEECDDANMDNTDACTLECVLAACDDAMMNGSEWGIDCGGDCGGCDELFSADEDTLAILELNGDANDSSGNERHAMLIGGSYVDTAWGQGLSLPQMTQQGLSWTAHVADLVAPYTIELVLTPAQTTCFQRLYTFNSMSDHGWYYCSGFASYPNGTIGQQFPVNQRQYLALVSTDDTTLDVYVDGVLLGSTPTGFTTPSGHAEFFNDDADNLHFEELLGVVEAIRISSVARTEQEFIDIQARIELQP
;
A
#
# COMPACT_ATOMS: atom_id res chain seq x y z
N MET A 1 -11.69 29.10 45.48
CA MET A 1 -12.01 30.07 44.43
C MET A 1 -11.19 29.62 43.22
N THR A 2 -11.70 29.04 42.15
CA THR A 2 -13.06 28.82 41.63
C THR A 2 -12.96 27.54 40.79
N LYS A 3 -13.81 26.55 41.12
CA LYS A 3 -14.13 25.44 40.21
C LYS A 3 -15.02 26.01 39.12
N ASN A 4 -14.81 25.65 37.86
CA ASN A 4 -15.86 25.78 36.85
C ASN A 4 -16.02 24.47 36.08
N THR A 5 -17.28 24.19 35.85
CA THR A 5 -17.94 22.93 35.56
C THR A 5 -18.29 22.85 34.08
N LEU A 6 -18.26 21.62 33.55
CA LEU A 6 -19.26 20.98 32.68
C LEU A 6 -19.53 21.57 31.27
N HIS A 7 -19.36 20.72 30.25
CA HIS A 7 -20.45 20.35 29.34
C HIS A 7 -20.17 18.98 28.69
N MET A 8 -20.85 17.94 29.20
CA MET A 8 -21.15 16.71 28.47
C MET A 8 -22.19 17.04 27.39
N LEU A 9 -21.97 16.60 26.15
CA LEU A 9 -23.02 16.50 25.15
C LEU A 9 -23.19 15.04 24.73
N SER A 10 -24.40 14.56 24.98
CA SER A 10 -24.94 13.24 24.67
C SER A 10 -25.28 13.17 23.18
N ILE A 11 -24.79 12.17 22.45
CA ILE A 11 -25.30 11.82 21.12
C ILE A 11 -26.17 10.57 21.26
N THR A 12 -27.43 10.76 20.89
CA THR A 12 -28.54 9.83 21.00
C THR A 12 -28.49 8.81 19.86
N SER A 13 -28.57 7.52 20.21
CA SER A 13 -28.78 6.40 19.28
C SER A 13 -30.08 6.56 18.49
N LEU A 14 -30.02 6.28 17.18
CA LEU A 14 -31.19 6.08 16.34
C LEU A 14 -31.37 4.58 16.09
N LEU A 15 -32.39 4.00 16.73
CA LEU A 15 -32.93 2.68 16.39
C LEU A 15 -33.74 2.79 15.09
N LEU A 16 -33.44 1.94 14.11
CA LEU A 16 -34.41 1.52 13.08
C LEU A 16 -34.58 0.00 13.20
N GLY A 17 -35.78 -0.43 13.59
CA GLY A 17 -36.16 -1.83 13.74
C GLY A 17 -36.83 -2.39 12.48
N ALA A 18 -36.31 -3.54 12.06
CA ALA A 18 -36.96 -4.76 11.57
C ALA A 18 -38.24 -4.69 10.69
N ALA A 19 -38.15 -5.33 9.53
CA ALA A 19 -39.22 -6.18 9.01
C ALA A 19 -38.61 -7.52 8.54
N ALA A 20 -39.20 -8.61 9.04
CA ALA A 20 -38.79 -9.99 8.87
C ALA A 20 -39.25 -10.58 7.52
N CYS A 21 -38.54 -11.62 7.06
CA CYS A 21 -39.12 -12.83 6.47
C CYS A 21 -38.21 -14.02 6.80
N THR A 22 -38.78 -15.03 7.45
CA THR A 22 -38.25 -16.38 7.62
C THR A 22 -38.56 -17.19 6.36
N ASP A 23 -37.72 -18.14 5.99
CA ASP A 23 -38.20 -19.45 5.51
C ASP A 23 -37.08 -20.49 5.64
N ASP A 24 -37.45 -21.61 6.27
CA ASP A 24 -36.69 -22.82 6.51
C ASP A 24 -36.38 -23.56 5.20
N ILE A 25 -35.14 -24.00 4.99
CA ILE A 25 -34.84 -25.17 4.14
C ILE A 25 -33.80 -26.05 4.83
N GLU A 26 -34.22 -27.29 5.02
CA GLU A 26 -33.56 -28.39 5.68
C GLU A 26 -32.25 -28.84 5.03
N ALA A 27 -31.40 -29.41 5.87
CA ALA A 27 -30.20 -30.15 5.52
C ALA A 27 -30.52 -31.42 4.71
N SER A 28 -29.83 -31.56 3.59
CA SER A 28 -29.72 -32.74 2.72
C SER A 28 -28.64 -32.38 1.71
N ASP A 29 -27.74 -33.21 1.24
CA ASP A 29 -27.25 -34.53 1.56
C ASP A 29 -25.84 -34.56 0.93
N THR A 30 -25.02 -35.41 1.49
CA THR A 30 -23.65 -35.74 1.18
C THR A 30 -23.34 -36.07 -0.29
N ARG A 31 -22.06 -35.82 -0.61
CA ARG A 31 -21.17 -36.42 -1.63
C ARG A 31 -21.72 -37.58 -2.47
N ALA A 32 -21.54 -37.43 -3.78
CA ALA A 32 -21.26 -38.48 -4.77
C ALA A 32 -20.43 -37.83 -5.90
N ASP A 33 -19.50 -38.43 -6.62
CA ASP A 33 -18.82 -39.73 -6.60
C ASP A 33 -17.83 -39.63 -7.77
N THR A 34 -16.57 -40.04 -7.59
CA THR A 34 -15.76 -40.56 -8.70
C THR A 34 -14.84 -41.69 -8.21
N GLY A 35 -15.32 -42.93 -8.30
CA GLY A 35 -14.73 -43.89 -9.23
C GLY A 35 -13.94 -45.10 -8.70
N SER A 36 -14.54 -46.28 -8.93
CA SER A 36 -13.95 -47.48 -9.57
C SER A 36 -13.24 -48.58 -8.74
N GLU A 37 -14.05 -49.57 -8.31
CA GLU A 37 -14.01 -51.02 -8.62
C GLU A 37 -12.67 -51.80 -8.67
N THR A 38 -12.51 -52.79 -7.77
CA THR A 38 -12.46 -54.28 -7.94
C THR A 38 -11.87 -54.88 -6.64
N GLY A 39 -12.22 -56.03 -6.07
CA GLY A 39 -13.20 -57.09 -6.30
C GLY A 39 -12.97 -58.21 -5.24
N ASP A 40 -14.07 -58.79 -4.77
CA ASP A 40 -14.32 -60.18 -4.28
C ASP A 40 -13.66 -60.78 -3.02
N GLY A 41 -14.51 -61.44 -2.20
CA GLY A 41 -14.18 -62.60 -1.36
C GLY A 41 -14.65 -62.54 0.10
N ASP A 42 -15.95 -62.68 0.40
CA ASP A 42 -16.62 -63.89 0.94
C ASP A 42 -16.20 -64.24 2.40
N GLY A 43 -17.04 -64.41 3.42
CA GLY A 43 -18.49 -64.43 3.59
C GLY A 43 -18.83 -64.91 5.04
N ASP A 44 -19.79 -64.23 5.68
CA ASP A 44 -20.99 -64.73 6.42
C ASP A 44 -20.94 -66.08 7.21
N PRO A 45 -21.86 -66.33 8.18
CA PRO A 45 -22.24 -65.60 9.41
C PRO A 45 -22.44 -66.52 10.65
N ASP A 46 -22.91 -65.90 11.75
CA ASP A 46 -23.89 -66.44 12.73
C ASP A 46 -23.46 -67.64 13.60
N THR A 47 -23.88 -67.79 14.84
CA THR A 47 -24.70 -67.03 15.79
C THR A 47 -24.42 -67.64 17.16
N GLY A 48 -24.47 -66.81 18.19
CA GLY A 48 -24.52 -67.28 19.56
C GLY A 48 -25.82 -68.01 19.91
N ASP A 49 -25.64 -68.92 20.86
CA ASP A 49 -26.56 -69.33 21.92
C ASP A 49 -27.77 -70.20 21.57
N GLY A 50 -27.66 -71.47 21.99
CA GLY A 50 -28.76 -72.41 22.15
C GLY A 50 -28.41 -73.49 23.17
N ASP A 51 -29.16 -73.51 24.27
CA ASP A 51 -29.11 -74.45 25.39
C ASP A 51 -29.20 -75.93 24.98
N GLY A 52 -28.52 -76.83 25.71
CA GLY A 52 -28.83 -78.26 25.63
C GLY A 52 -27.89 -79.21 26.35
N ASP A 53 -28.21 -79.49 27.62
CA ASP A 53 -28.10 -80.78 28.37
C ASP A 53 -26.73 -81.51 28.47
N PRO A 54 -26.31 -81.96 29.68
CA PRO A 54 -25.07 -82.69 29.88
C PRO A 54 -25.29 -84.18 29.62
N ASP A 55 -24.59 -84.74 28.63
CA ASP A 55 -24.50 -86.19 28.48
C ASP A 55 -23.24 -86.71 29.18
N THR A 56 -23.51 -87.54 30.17
CA THR A 56 -22.61 -88.39 30.93
C THR A 56 -21.98 -89.46 30.04
N GLY A 57 -20.66 -89.60 30.08
CA GLY A 57 -19.99 -90.69 29.37
C GLY A 57 -18.50 -90.78 29.70
N ASP A 58 -18.21 -91.37 30.86
CA ASP A 58 -17.19 -92.37 31.15
C ASP A 58 -15.82 -92.29 30.43
N GLY A 59 -14.78 -92.01 31.23
CA GLY A 59 -13.37 -92.19 30.87
C GLY A 59 -12.54 -92.23 32.14
N ASP A 60 -12.35 -93.43 32.65
CA ASP A 60 -11.83 -93.78 33.96
C ASP A 60 -10.43 -93.21 34.25
N GLY A 61 -10.27 -92.72 35.48
CA GLY A 61 -8.96 -92.60 36.09
C GLY A 61 -8.41 -93.98 36.42
N ASP A 62 -7.25 -94.29 35.87
CA ASP A 62 -6.41 -95.38 36.34
C ASP A 62 -5.00 -94.85 36.61
N PRO A 63 -4.51 -94.86 37.86
CA PRO A 63 -3.10 -94.68 38.16
C PRO A 63 -2.47 -96.07 38.17
N ASP A 64 -2.21 -96.65 36.99
CA ASP A 64 -1.48 -97.91 36.95
C ASP A 64 0.02 -97.71 36.82
N THR A 65 0.67 -98.29 37.81
CA THR A 65 2.09 -98.32 38.05
C THR A 65 2.74 -99.34 37.13
N GLY A 66 3.69 -98.86 36.32
CA GLY A 66 4.88 -99.58 35.86
C GLY A 66 4.70 -101.02 35.37
N ASP A 67 4.69 -101.18 34.06
CA ASP A 67 5.17 -102.40 33.42
C ASP A 67 6.31 -102.03 32.46
N GLY A 68 7.50 -102.53 32.79
CA GLY A 68 8.72 -102.36 32.02
C GLY A 68 8.68 -103.19 30.76
N ASP A 69 8.49 -102.51 29.64
CA ASP A 69 8.70 -103.03 28.31
C ASP A 69 9.87 -102.23 27.71
N GLY A 70 11.04 -102.86 27.63
CA GLY A 70 12.23 -102.26 27.06
C GLY A 70 12.00 -101.84 25.61
N ASP A 71 11.91 -100.54 25.40
CA ASP A 71 12.32 -99.89 24.18
C ASP A 71 13.77 -99.43 24.38
N PRO A 72 14.75 -99.84 23.55
CA PRO A 72 16.07 -99.22 23.55
C PRO A 72 15.95 -97.87 22.83
N GLY A 73 15.16 -96.97 23.40
CA GLY A 73 15.33 -95.55 23.12
C GLY A 73 16.54 -95.13 23.93
N GLY A 74 17.61 -94.72 23.26
CA GLY A 74 18.78 -94.13 23.92
C GLY A 74 18.33 -93.11 24.95
N GLU A 75 18.91 -93.20 26.16
CA GLU A 75 18.72 -92.13 27.14
C GLU A 75 19.62 -90.99 26.70
N CYS A 76 19.02 -89.86 26.32
CA CYS A 76 19.79 -88.70 25.91
C CYS A 76 20.74 -88.23 27.01
N GLY A 77 22.03 -88.07 26.67
CA GLY A 77 23.07 -87.63 27.58
C GLY A 77 23.94 -88.76 28.15
N ASP A 78 23.97 -89.94 27.54
CA ASP A 78 24.73 -91.10 28.03
C ASP A 78 26.15 -91.21 27.44
N GLY A 79 26.48 -90.34 26.48
CA GLY A 79 27.75 -90.23 25.77
C GLY A 79 27.80 -91.03 24.47
N VAL A 80 26.68 -91.59 24.01
CA VAL A 80 26.57 -92.46 22.84
C VAL A 80 25.45 -91.99 21.92
N LEU A 81 25.82 -91.60 20.69
CA LEU A 81 24.83 -91.24 19.66
C LEU A 81 24.04 -92.48 19.19
N ASP A 82 22.79 -92.59 19.66
CA ASP A 82 21.87 -93.67 19.35
C ASP A 82 21.00 -93.42 18.10
N ASN A 83 20.31 -94.46 17.63
CA ASN A 83 19.51 -94.38 16.40
C ASN A 83 18.21 -93.58 16.63
N GLY A 84 18.20 -92.32 16.20
CA GLY A 84 17.08 -91.39 16.34
C GLY A 84 17.51 -90.05 16.91
N GLU A 85 18.67 -90.01 17.56
CA GLU A 85 19.31 -88.82 18.10
C GLU A 85 20.07 -88.06 17.00
N GLN A 86 20.06 -86.73 17.07
CA GLN A 86 20.87 -85.87 16.21
C GLN A 86 22.25 -85.57 16.83
N CYS A 87 22.32 -85.63 18.16
CA CYS A 87 23.51 -85.43 18.98
C CYS A 87 23.36 -86.23 20.29
N ASP A 88 24.49 -86.49 20.96
CA ASP A 88 24.57 -86.87 22.37
C ASP A 88 25.93 -86.37 22.87
N ASP A 89 25.93 -85.60 23.94
CA ASP A 89 27.11 -84.93 24.47
C ASP A 89 27.56 -85.48 25.85
N GLY A 90 26.88 -86.52 26.32
CA GLY A 90 27.18 -87.22 27.57
C GLY A 90 26.81 -86.47 28.84
N ASN A 91 25.87 -85.51 28.76
CA ASN A 91 25.39 -84.79 29.92
C ASN A 91 23.88 -84.44 29.82
N ASN A 92 23.28 -83.86 30.87
CA ASN A 92 21.84 -83.51 30.91
C ASN A 92 21.61 -82.00 31.08
N LEU A 93 22.46 -81.18 30.45
CA LEU A 93 22.39 -79.73 30.42
C LEU A 93 21.70 -79.33 29.13
N ASP A 94 20.58 -78.62 29.23
CA ASP A 94 19.82 -78.23 28.04
C ASP A 94 20.46 -77.06 27.28
N THR A 95 21.33 -76.31 27.96
CA THR A 95 21.91 -75.04 27.48
C THR A 95 23.25 -75.21 26.77
N ASP A 96 23.57 -76.40 26.29
CA ASP A 96 24.74 -76.64 25.44
C ASP A 96 24.33 -77.07 24.03
N ALA A 97 25.31 -77.42 23.19
CA ALA A 97 25.06 -77.74 21.79
C ALA A 97 24.13 -78.95 21.55
N CYS A 98 23.82 -79.75 22.59
CA CYS A 98 22.87 -80.85 22.51
C CYS A 98 21.79 -80.75 23.59
N THR A 99 20.54 -80.52 23.18
CA THR A 99 19.43 -80.44 24.14
C THR A 99 19.15 -81.81 24.77
N ASN A 100 18.43 -81.84 25.89
CA ASN A 100 17.98 -83.07 26.54
C ASN A 100 16.98 -83.88 25.69
N ALA A 101 16.52 -83.34 24.56
CA ALA A 101 15.72 -84.05 23.56
C ALA A 101 16.60 -84.74 22.50
N CYS A 102 17.93 -84.68 22.62
CA CYS A 102 18.91 -85.21 21.68
C CYS A 102 18.75 -84.62 20.27
N THR A 103 18.39 -83.34 20.24
CA THR A 103 18.42 -82.50 19.07
C THR A 103 19.56 -81.50 19.22
N LEU A 104 20.17 -81.13 18.11
CA LEU A 104 21.14 -80.03 18.15
C LEU A 104 20.42 -78.77 18.61
N ALA A 105 21.05 -78.00 19.51
CA ALA A 105 20.55 -76.68 19.86
C ALA A 105 20.52 -75.80 18.61
N PHE A 106 19.45 -75.03 18.44
CA PHE A 106 19.33 -74.05 17.38
C PHE A 106 18.42 -72.91 17.80
N CYS A 107 18.75 -71.72 17.34
CA CYS A 107 17.94 -70.54 17.57
C CYS A 107 16.47 -70.71 17.16
N GLY A 108 15.58 -70.54 18.14
CA GLY A 108 14.14 -70.71 18.02
C GLY A 108 13.61 -72.05 18.52
N ASP A 109 14.41 -72.83 19.26
CA ASP A 109 14.00 -74.11 19.85
C ASP A 109 13.45 -73.99 21.28
N GLY A 110 13.52 -72.78 21.86
CA GLY A 110 13.05 -72.43 23.19
C GLY A 110 14.09 -72.57 24.29
N VAL A 111 15.35 -72.88 23.95
CA VAL A 111 16.44 -73.12 24.91
C VAL A 111 17.68 -72.33 24.54
N VAL A 112 18.11 -71.43 25.42
CA VAL A 112 19.30 -70.60 25.18
C VAL A 112 20.59 -71.40 25.34
N GLU A 113 21.38 -71.53 24.28
CA GLU A 113 22.74 -72.11 24.32
C GLU A 113 23.74 -71.14 24.99
N ASP A 114 24.29 -71.56 26.14
CA ASP A 114 25.18 -70.75 26.97
C ASP A 114 26.46 -70.33 26.21
N GLY A 115 26.58 -69.04 25.93
CA GLY A 115 27.75 -68.45 25.29
C GLY A 115 27.74 -68.52 23.75
N VAL A 116 26.65 -69.01 23.17
CA VAL A 116 26.35 -68.93 21.73
C VAL A 116 25.17 -68.00 21.47
N GLU A 117 24.11 -68.12 22.28
CA GLU A 117 22.86 -67.37 22.13
C GLU A 117 22.70 -66.37 23.28
N GLU A 118 22.17 -65.18 22.99
CA GLU A 118 21.84 -64.16 24.00
C GLU A 118 20.39 -64.29 24.50
N CYS A 119 19.51 -64.86 23.67
CA CYS A 119 18.09 -65.11 23.92
C CYS A 119 17.59 -66.28 23.06
N ASP A 120 16.43 -66.84 23.38
CA ASP A 120 15.65 -67.76 22.54
C ASP A 120 14.19 -67.73 23.03
N ASP A 121 13.24 -67.42 22.14
CA ASP A 121 11.80 -67.34 22.43
C ASP A 121 10.96 -68.34 21.62
N ALA A 122 11.57 -69.46 21.25
CA ALA A 122 10.95 -70.60 20.59
C ALA A 122 10.31 -70.27 19.22
N ASN A 123 10.78 -69.22 18.55
CA ASN A 123 10.29 -68.83 17.24
C ASN A 123 11.39 -68.16 16.39
N THR A 124 11.04 -67.65 15.21
CA THR A 124 11.98 -67.00 14.27
C THR A 124 11.42 -65.66 13.77
N ASP A 125 10.57 -65.03 14.56
CA ASP A 125 9.97 -63.73 14.31
C ASP A 125 10.95 -62.67 14.79
N ASN A 126 11.25 -61.68 13.96
CA ASN A 126 12.19 -60.62 14.33
C ASN A 126 11.47 -59.41 14.95
N THR A 127 10.15 -59.50 15.17
CA THR A 127 9.34 -58.40 15.73
C THR A 127 9.10 -58.53 17.24
N ASP A 128 9.75 -59.49 17.89
CA ASP A 128 9.71 -59.71 19.33
C ASP A 128 11.05 -59.35 19.99
N THR A 129 11.32 -59.94 21.16
CA THR A 129 12.50 -59.59 21.95
C THR A 129 13.78 -60.31 21.50
N CYS A 130 13.68 -61.29 20.59
CA CYS A 130 14.81 -62.10 20.14
C CYS A 130 14.85 -62.21 18.62
N VAL A 131 15.81 -61.56 17.99
CA VAL A 131 15.90 -61.50 16.52
C VAL A 131 16.76 -62.64 15.95
N GLU A 132 16.75 -62.77 14.61
CA GLU A 132 17.49 -63.76 13.85
C GLU A 132 18.96 -63.88 14.32
N GLY A 133 19.36 -65.11 14.65
CA GLY A 133 20.68 -65.39 15.22
C GLY A 133 20.73 -65.33 16.75
N CYS A 134 19.57 -65.25 17.41
CA CYS A 134 19.41 -65.33 18.85
C CYS A 134 20.17 -64.22 19.58
N VAL A 135 20.01 -63.02 19.04
CA VAL A 135 20.54 -61.78 19.58
C VAL A 135 19.38 -61.00 20.18
N ALA A 136 19.59 -60.37 21.33
CA ALA A 136 18.57 -59.53 21.91
C ALA A 136 18.27 -58.35 20.98
N GLN A 137 16.98 -58.08 20.78
CA GLN A 137 16.49 -56.97 20.00
C GLN A 137 17.14 -55.64 20.45
N GLN A 138 17.59 -54.83 19.47
CA GLN A 138 18.26 -53.55 19.70
C GLN A 138 17.87 -52.54 18.63
N CYS A 139 17.68 -51.29 19.05
CA CYS A 139 17.48 -50.20 18.09
C CYS A 139 18.67 -50.07 17.12
N GLY A 140 18.38 -50.11 15.83
CA GLY A 140 19.34 -50.10 14.74
C GLY A 140 19.76 -51.49 14.23
N ASP A 141 19.04 -52.55 14.60
CA ASP A 141 19.33 -53.93 14.18
C ASP A 141 18.65 -54.33 12.85
N GLY A 142 17.77 -53.48 12.33
CA GLY A 142 17.04 -53.65 11.09
C GLY A 142 15.64 -54.23 11.26
N TYR A 143 15.18 -54.44 12.51
CA TYR A 143 13.89 -55.03 12.83
C TYR A 143 13.12 -54.18 13.85
N VAL A 144 11.87 -53.85 13.54
CA VAL A 144 11.01 -53.08 14.46
C VAL A 144 10.50 -54.00 15.57
N GLY A 145 11.06 -53.85 16.77
CA GLY A 145 10.73 -54.67 17.93
C GLY A 145 9.59 -54.13 18.81
N PRO A 146 9.25 -54.85 19.91
CA PRO A 146 8.21 -54.43 20.84
C PRO A 146 8.58 -53.14 21.58
N GLY A 147 7.86 -52.06 21.28
CA GLY A 147 8.08 -50.75 21.90
C GLY A 147 8.85 -49.77 21.03
N GLU A 148 9.33 -50.20 19.87
CA GLU A 148 9.91 -49.34 18.84
C GLU A 148 8.83 -48.81 17.90
N GLY A 149 8.94 -47.53 17.54
CA GLY A 149 8.10 -46.89 16.53
C GLY A 149 8.66 -47.02 15.11
N CYS A 150 9.97 -47.25 14.98
CA CYS A 150 10.72 -47.42 13.74
C CYS A 150 12.05 -48.16 14.03
N ASP A 151 12.73 -48.63 12.99
CA ASP A 151 14.12 -49.11 12.99
C ASP A 151 14.63 -49.02 11.54
N ASP A 152 15.75 -48.33 11.32
CA ASP A 152 16.36 -48.15 9.99
C ASP A 152 17.70 -48.90 9.81
N GLY A 153 17.98 -49.84 10.71
CA GLY A 153 19.11 -50.76 10.65
C GLY A 153 20.47 -50.10 10.83
N ASN A 154 20.52 -48.90 11.41
CA ASN A 154 21.78 -48.25 11.71
C ASN A 154 21.74 -47.43 13.01
N THR A 155 22.82 -46.69 13.29
CA THR A 155 22.99 -45.96 14.57
C THR A 155 23.24 -44.46 14.36
N VAL A 156 22.73 -43.92 13.25
CA VAL A 156 22.73 -42.50 12.93
C VAL A 156 21.40 -41.94 13.44
N ASP A 157 21.40 -40.74 14.02
CA ASP A 157 20.16 -40.14 14.55
C ASP A 157 19.41 -39.31 13.47
N ASP A 158 20.09 -38.98 12.37
CA ASP A 158 19.70 -37.95 11.39
C ASP A 158 19.02 -38.55 10.12
N ASP A 159 18.42 -39.73 10.22
CA ASP A 159 17.80 -40.46 9.10
C ASP A 159 16.35 -40.92 9.41
N GLU A 160 15.96 -42.13 9.00
CA GLU A 160 14.56 -42.54 8.97
C GLU A 160 14.04 -42.92 10.37
N CYS A 161 14.94 -43.17 11.32
CA CYS A 161 14.61 -43.46 12.70
C CYS A 161 15.68 -42.92 13.68
N SER A 162 15.26 -42.38 14.83
CA SER A 162 16.23 -42.00 15.87
C SER A 162 16.91 -43.22 16.50
N ASN A 163 18.08 -43.05 17.11
CA ASN A 163 18.77 -44.11 17.88
C ASN A 163 18.04 -44.55 19.17
N THR A 164 16.89 -43.94 19.45
CA THR A 164 15.97 -44.36 20.52
C THR A 164 14.76 -45.14 19.99
N CYS A 165 14.74 -45.38 18.68
CA CYS A 165 13.68 -46.04 17.93
C CYS A 165 12.31 -45.40 18.16
N ALA A 166 12.33 -44.09 18.39
CA ALA A 166 11.17 -43.22 18.31
C ALA A 166 11.08 -42.67 16.89
N LEU A 167 9.85 -42.66 16.35
CA LEU A 167 9.55 -41.91 15.13
C LEU A 167 9.94 -40.45 15.36
N ALA A 168 10.73 -39.90 14.45
CA ALA A 168 11.07 -38.50 14.48
C ALA A 168 9.78 -37.65 14.43
N SER A 169 9.77 -36.59 15.21
CA SER A 169 8.62 -35.71 15.35
C SER A 169 9.07 -34.27 15.34
N CYS A 170 8.38 -33.46 14.55
CA CYS A 170 8.62 -32.03 14.50
C CYS A 170 8.82 -31.37 15.86
N GLY A 171 9.93 -30.63 15.99
CA GLY A 171 10.35 -29.93 17.21
C GLY A 171 11.21 -30.78 18.15
N ASP A 172 11.77 -31.91 17.70
CA ASP A 172 12.62 -32.79 18.52
C ASP A 172 14.13 -32.51 18.37
N GLY A 173 14.49 -31.62 17.45
CA GLY A 173 15.85 -31.16 17.16
C GLY A 173 16.53 -31.96 16.05
N MET A 174 15.83 -32.89 15.41
CA MET A 174 16.36 -33.79 14.38
C MET A 174 15.58 -33.61 13.08
N LEU A 175 16.28 -33.34 11.97
CA LEU A 175 15.64 -33.14 10.67
C LEU A 175 15.27 -34.48 10.03
N ALA A 176 13.98 -34.85 10.08
CA ALA A 176 13.49 -36.12 9.53
C ALA A 176 13.19 -36.09 8.03
N LEU A 177 13.02 -37.27 7.41
CA LEU A 177 12.62 -37.38 6.01
C LEU A 177 11.18 -36.88 5.80
N GLY A 178 11.05 -35.69 5.18
CA GLY A 178 9.77 -35.05 4.88
C GLY A 178 9.54 -33.75 5.63
N GLU A 179 10.39 -33.45 6.61
CA GLU A 179 10.47 -32.15 7.28
C GLU A 179 11.38 -31.21 6.46
N GLU A 180 11.02 -29.93 6.40
CA GLU A 180 11.85 -28.90 5.76
C GLU A 180 12.87 -28.30 6.73
N CYS A 181 12.52 -28.27 8.01
CA CYS A 181 13.30 -27.77 9.13
C CYS A 181 12.93 -28.52 10.42
N ASP A 182 13.78 -28.40 11.43
CA ASP A 182 13.48 -28.70 12.84
C ASP A 182 14.41 -27.84 13.71
N ASP A 183 13.87 -27.03 14.63
CA ASP A 183 14.65 -26.18 15.54
C ASP A 183 14.59 -26.63 17.01
N GLY A 184 14.01 -27.81 17.26
CA GLY A 184 13.94 -28.43 18.57
C GLY A 184 12.87 -27.88 19.51
N ASN A 185 11.84 -27.20 18.97
CA ASN A 185 10.70 -26.78 19.75
C ASN A 185 9.39 -26.64 18.95
N ASP A 186 8.28 -26.28 19.62
CA ASP A 186 6.93 -26.11 19.05
C ASP A 186 6.50 -24.63 18.93
N ASP A 187 7.43 -23.68 19.04
CA ASP A 187 7.15 -22.26 18.82
C ASP A 187 7.03 -22.01 17.31
N ASN A 188 6.08 -21.16 16.92
CA ASN A 188 5.89 -20.80 15.50
C ASN A 188 6.54 -19.44 15.20
N THR A 189 7.27 -18.87 16.16
CA THR A 189 7.84 -17.53 16.06
C THR A 189 9.35 -17.51 15.85
N ASP A 190 9.95 -18.66 15.61
CA ASP A 190 11.37 -18.86 15.32
C ASP A 190 11.57 -19.58 13.98
N ASP A 191 12.66 -20.33 13.82
CA ASP A 191 13.17 -20.73 12.51
C ASP A 191 12.29 -21.81 11.84
N CYS A 192 11.50 -22.55 12.62
CA CYS A 192 10.66 -23.64 12.13
C CYS A 192 9.27 -23.63 12.75
N LEU A 193 8.22 -23.77 11.95
CA LEU A 193 6.87 -23.95 12.47
C LEU A 193 6.72 -25.34 13.10
N SER A 194 5.77 -25.49 14.02
CA SER A 194 5.36 -26.77 14.64
C SER A 194 4.79 -27.80 13.63
N THR A 195 4.76 -27.46 12.34
CA THR A 195 4.38 -28.32 11.22
C THR A 195 5.58 -28.71 10.35
N CYS A 196 6.79 -28.35 10.75
CA CYS A 196 8.06 -28.64 10.09
C CYS A 196 8.18 -28.09 8.67
N VAL A 197 7.68 -26.86 8.56
CA VAL A 197 7.84 -25.97 7.41
C VAL A 197 8.62 -24.77 7.91
N ALA A 198 9.60 -24.31 7.14
CA ALA A 198 10.41 -23.16 7.52
C ALA A 198 9.52 -21.94 7.70
N ALA A 199 9.78 -21.15 8.74
CA ALA A 199 9.07 -19.88 8.92
C ALA A 199 9.35 -18.95 7.74
N THR A 200 8.31 -18.36 7.19
CA THR A 200 8.40 -17.45 6.04
C THR A 200 7.38 -16.34 6.15
N CYS A 201 7.77 -15.15 5.71
CA CYS A 201 6.85 -14.03 5.55
C CYS A 201 5.57 -14.43 4.79
N GLY A 202 4.42 -14.16 5.39
CA GLY A 202 3.10 -14.44 4.86
C GLY A 202 2.54 -15.82 5.23
N ASP A 203 3.13 -16.52 6.20
CA ASP A 203 2.67 -17.85 6.64
C ASP A 203 1.62 -17.79 7.78
N GLY A 204 1.36 -16.59 8.32
CA GLY A 204 0.41 -16.36 9.40
C GLY A 204 1.03 -16.33 10.79
N HIS A 205 2.36 -16.43 10.89
CA HIS A 205 3.10 -16.46 12.14
C HIS A 205 4.27 -15.47 12.12
N LEU A 206 4.46 -14.74 13.22
CA LEU A 206 5.51 -13.73 13.32
C LEU A 206 6.88 -14.37 13.60
N TRP A 207 7.78 -14.39 12.63
CA TRP A 207 9.17 -14.82 12.75
C TRP A 207 10.04 -13.77 13.49
N ALA A 208 10.16 -13.96 14.79
CA ALA A 208 10.87 -13.07 15.70
C ALA A 208 12.31 -12.79 15.23
N ASP A 209 12.72 -11.53 15.39
CA ASP A 209 14.02 -10.98 15.00
C ASP A 209 14.36 -11.01 13.49
N ASN A 210 13.60 -11.73 12.66
CA ASN A 210 13.75 -11.77 11.20
C ASN A 210 12.71 -10.92 10.47
N GLU A 211 11.52 -10.75 11.02
CA GLU A 211 10.47 -9.93 10.44
C GLU A 211 9.76 -9.02 11.46
N ALA A 212 9.15 -7.93 10.96
CA ALA A 212 8.51 -6.93 11.79
C ALA A 212 7.00 -7.11 11.90
N CYS A 213 6.38 -7.80 10.94
CA CYS A 213 4.95 -8.11 10.88
C CYS A 213 4.72 -9.38 10.06
N ASP A 214 3.54 -9.98 10.17
CA ASP A 214 3.02 -11.01 9.26
C ASP A 214 1.49 -10.88 9.19
N ASP A 215 0.94 -10.81 7.98
CA ASP A 215 -0.49 -10.69 7.70
C ASP A 215 -1.04 -11.89 6.90
N ALA A 216 -0.37 -13.03 7.00
CA ALA A 216 -0.71 -14.31 6.41
C ALA A 216 -0.79 -14.30 4.87
N ASN A 217 -0.18 -13.32 4.20
CA ASN A 217 -0.10 -13.27 2.76
C ASN A 217 1.13 -12.49 2.26
N LEU A 218 1.24 -12.29 0.93
CA LEU A 218 2.36 -11.61 0.27
C LEU A 218 1.88 -10.45 -0.62
N ASP A 219 0.71 -9.92 -0.32
CA ASP A 219 0.24 -8.67 -0.90
C ASP A 219 1.08 -7.54 -0.29
N ASN A 220 1.44 -6.55 -1.11
CA ASN A 220 2.22 -5.40 -0.66
C ASN A 220 1.30 -4.20 -0.43
N THR A 221 0.00 -4.41 -0.43
CA THR A 221 -1.00 -3.34 -0.35
C THR A 221 -1.80 -3.37 0.95
N ASP A 222 -1.44 -4.23 1.89
CA ASP A 222 -2.04 -4.35 3.21
C ASP A 222 -0.99 -4.13 4.31
N ASP A 223 -1.09 -4.84 5.44
CA ASP A 223 -0.42 -4.44 6.68
C ASP A 223 1.10 -4.71 6.64
N CYS A 224 1.54 -5.58 5.74
CA CYS A 224 2.95 -5.90 5.48
C CYS A 224 3.35 -5.65 4.02
N VAL A 225 4.64 -5.35 3.82
CA VAL A 225 5.25 -5.21 2.49
C VAL A 225 6.46 -6.14 2.32
N ASP A 226 7.04 -6.16 1.12
CA ASP A 226 8.15 -7.02 0.69
C ASP A 226 9.19 -7.24 1.80
N GLY A 227 9.33 -8.50 2.24
CA GLY A 227 10.24 -8.88 3.32
C GLY A 227 9.67 -8.67 4.73
N CYS A 228 8.34 -8.64 4.87
CA CYS A 228 7.61 -8.50 6.12
C CYS A 228 8.06 -7.30 6.96
N ALA A 229 8.28 -6.19 6.25
CA ALA A 229 8.35 -4.87 6.85
C ALA A 229 6.92 -4.36 7.06
N VAL A 230 6.71 -3.62 8.15
CA VAL A 230 5.43 -2.95 8.42
C VAL A 230 5.17 -1.92 7.33
N ALA A 231 3.99 -1.99 6.71
CA ALA A 231 3.58 -1.01 5.70
C ALA A 231 3.63 0.41 6.26
N SER A 232 4.22 1.34 5.50
CA SER A 232 4.37 2.72 5.90
C SER A 232 4.55 3.65 4.71
N CYS A 233 4.01 4.86 4.85
CA CYS A 233 4.21 5.93 3.88
C CYS A 233 5.69 6.12 3.51
N GLY A 234 5.96 6.09 2.20
CA GLY A 234 7.28 6.23 1.59
C GLY A 234 8.07 4.93 1.45
N ASP A 235 7.44 3.76 1.57
CA ASP A 235 8.11 2.45 1.47
C ASP A 235 8.14 1.86 0.04
N GLY A 236 7.40 2.48 -0.89
CA GLY A 236 7.33 2.12 -2.29
C GLY A 236 6.06 1.36 -2.67
N HIS A 237 5.16 1.09 -1.72
CA HIS A 237 3.93 0.34 -1.93
C HIS A 237 2.73 1.07 -1.31
N VAL A 238 1.56 0.96 -1.95
CA VAL A 238 0.36 1.66 -1.48
C VAL A 238 -0.41 0.82 -0.47
N TRP A 239 -0.48 1.26 0.78
CA TRP A 239 -1.27 0.67 1.87
C TRP A 239 -2.78 0.96 1.71
N ALA A 240 -3.49 0.01 1.13
CA ALA A 240 -4.87 0.13 0.72
C ALA A 240 -5.82 0.46 1.87
N GLY A 241 -6.48 1.61 1.77
CA GLY A 241 -7.44 2.09 2.76
C GLY A 241 -6.83 2.91 3.90
N ASN A 242 -5.51 2.96 3.97
CA ASN A 242 -4.76 3.76 4.94
C ASN A 242 -4.06 4.94 4.27
N GLU A 243 -3.67 4.81 3.00
CA GLU A 243 -3.09 5.88 2.21
C GLU A 243 -3.60 5.94 0.76
N GLU A 244 -3.42 7.09 0.11
CA GLU A 244 -3.91 7.35 -1.26
C GLU A 244 -2.81 7.20 -2.32
N CYS A 245 -1.55 7.37 -1.94
CA CYS A 245 -0.37 7.21 -2.78
C CYS A 245 0.83 6.74 -1.96
N ASP A 246 1.88 6.30 -2.66
CA ASP A 246 3.22 6.10 -2.14
C ASP A 246 4.22 6.31 -3.28
N ASP A 247 5.28 7.08 -3.06
CA ASP A 247 6.34 7.36 -4.04
C ASP A 247 7.75 6.98 -3.55
N ALA A 248 7.82 5.99 -2.65
CA ALA A 248 9.03 5.36 -2.13
C ALA A 248 9.98 6.31 -1.38
N ASN A 249 9.48 7.46 -0.93
CA ASN A 249 10.25 8.35 -0.08
C ASN A 249 9.37 9.24 0.82
N MET A 250 10.03 10.04 1.66
CA MET A 250 9.40 10.97 2.59
C MET A 250 9.83 12.40 2.26
N ASP A 251 9.65 12.78 1.00
CA ASP A 251 9.72 14.15 0.52
C ASP A 251 8.30 14.68 0.37
N ASN A 252 8.10 15.97 0.59
CA ASN A 252 6.79 16.62 0.38
C ASN A 252 6.78 17.41 -0.93
N THR A 253 7.83 17.25 -1.73
CA THR A 253 8.04 17.98 -2.98
C THR A 253 8.01 17.10 -4.21
N ASP A 254 7.47 15.90 -4.08
CA ASP A 254 7.24 14.94 -5.14
C ASP A 254 5.85 14.28 -4.99
N ALA A 255 5.59 13.24 -5.77
CA ALA A 255 4.25 12.79 -6.17
C ALA A 255 3.30 12.50 -5.00
N CYS A 256 3.83 12.19 -3.82
CA CYS A 256 3.09 11.90 -2.62
C CYS A 256 3.53 12.80 -1.45
N THR A 257 2.60 13.15 -0.56
CA THR A 257 2.93 13.95 0.64
C THR A 257 3.43 13.06 1.79
N LEU A 258 3.99 13.66 2.84
CA LEU A 258 4.42 12.93 4.06
C LEU A 258 3.27 12.24 4.83
N GLU A 259 2.02 12.56 4.51
CA GLU A 259 0.83 11.92 5.07
C GLU A 259 0.23 10.89 4.08
N CYS A 260 0.98 10.56 3.02
CA CYS A 260 0.62 9.69 1.91
C CYS A 260 -0.75 9.96 1.27
N VAL A 261 -1.04 11.25 1.15
CA VAL A 261 -2.13 11.80 0.35
C VAL A 261 -1.55 12.31 -0.96
N LEU A 262 -2.30 12.16 -2.06
CA LEU A 262 -1.94 12.76 -3.34
C LEU A 262 -1.73 14.26 -3.15
N ALA A 263 -0.58 14.76 -3.58
CA ALA A 263 -0.35 16.19 -3.61
C ALA A 263 -1.40 16.86 -4.52
N ALA A 264 -2.00 17.94 -4.03
CA ALA A 264 -3.06 18.65 -4.72
C ALA A 264 -2.53 19.99 -5.26
N CYS A 265 -3.00 20.39 -6.44
CA CYS A 265 -2.51 21.61 -7.11
C CYS A 265 -2.92 22.93 -6.38
N ASP A 266 -3.50 22.87 -5.17
CA ASP A 266 -3.91 23.99 -4.31
C ASP A 266 -3.43 23.88 -2.84
N ASP A 267 -2.48 22.99 -2.55
CA ASP A 267 -2.01 22.71 -1.18
C ASP A 267 -0.80 23.56 -0.72
N ALA A 268 -0.34 24.47 -1.57
CA ALA A 268 0.81 25.35 -1.34
C ALA A 268 2.16 24.62 -1.13
N MET A 269 2.31 23.39 -1.65
CA MET A 269 3.57 22.63 -1.66
C MET A 269 4.15 22.58 -3.09
N MET A 270 5.49 22.63 -3.24
CA MET A 270 6.15 22.55 -4.56
C MET A 270 6.39 21.08 -4.93
N ASN A 271 5.75 20.53 -5.96
CA ASN A 271 5.88 19.13 -6.35
C ASN A 271 6.49 18.90 -7.76
N GLY A 272 7.48 18.01 -7.91
CA GLY A 272 7.81 17.38 -9.19
C GLY A 272 8.31 18.34 -10.28
N SER A 273 7.55 18.48 -11.38
CA SER A 273 7.91 19.34 -12.54
C SER A 273 7.49 20.81 -12.41
N GLU A 274 7.08 21.22 -11.21
CA GLU A 274 6.62 22.57 -10.94
C GLU A 274 7.74 23.62 -11.05
N TRP A 275 7.46 24.72 -11.76
CA TRP A 275 8.27 25.93 -11.88
C TRP A 275 7.66 27.05 -11.04
N GLY A 276 7.50 26.85 -9.73
CA GLY A 276 6.95 27.88 -8.82
C GLY A 276 6.23 27.28 -7.60
N ILE A 277 5.71 28.14 -6.72
CA ILE A 277 4.84 27.73 -5.59
C ILE A 277 3.44 27.44 -6.18
N ASP A 278 3.24 26.24 -6.76
CA ASP A 278 1.97 25.70 -7.35
C ASP A 278 1.89 25.46 -8.89
N CYS A 279 2.99 25.47 -9.64
CA CYS A 279 2.92 25.61 -11.11
C CYS A 279 3.69 24.58 -11.95
N GLY A 280 3.10 23.41 -12.29
CA GLY A 280 3.62 22.51 -13.35
C GLY A 280 3.49 20.99 -13.17
N GLY A 281 2.70 20.34 -14.05
CA GLY A 281 2.54 18.88 -14.17
C GLY A 281 1.29 18.57 -15.00
N ASP A 282 0.78 17.33 -15.00
CA ASP A 282 -0.52 16.98 -15.64
C ASP A 282 -1.73 17.67 -14.95
N CYS A 283 -1.46 18.47 -13.90
CA CYS A 283 -2.33 19.54 -13.41
C CYS A 283 -2.52 20.57 -14.54
N GLY A 284 -3.72 20.62 -15.12
CA GLY A 284 -4.03 21.53 -16.22
C GLY A 284 -3.88 22.99 -15.81
N GLY A 285 -2.77 23.61 -16.20
CA GLY A 285 -2.54 25.06 -16.21
C GLY A 285 -2.51 25.71 -14.82
N CYS A 286 -1.42 26.42 -14.52
CA CYS A 286 -1.48 27.49 -13.53
C CYS A 286 -2.70 28.37 -13.83
N ASP A 287 -3.50 28.67 -12.81
CA ASP A 287 -4.69 29.48 -12.99
C ASP A 287 -4.23 30.90 -13.44
N GLU A 288 -4.24 31.15 -14.75
CA GLU A 288 -3.88 32.45 -15.35
C GLU A 288 -4.65 33.55 -14.62
N LEU A 289 -4.00 34.66 -14.25
CA LEU A 289 -4.65 35.74 -13.50
C LEU A 289 -5.93 36.22 -14.21
N PHE A 290 -5.89 36.24 -15.54
CA PHE A 290 -7.03 36.39 -16.40
C PHE A 290 -7.14 35.18 -17.32
N SER A 291 -8.33 34.61 -17.42
CA SER A 291 -8.63 33.62 -18.46
C SER A 291 -9.32 34.27 -19.65
N ALA A 292 -9.03 33.73 -20.84
CA ALA A 292 -9.67 34.14 -22.07
C ALA A 292 -11.03 33.46 -22.25
N ASP A 293 -12.02 34.23 -22.69
CA ASP A 293 -13.32 33.75 -23.15
C ASP A 293 -13.69 34.39 -24.50
N GLU A 294 -14.90 34.11 -24.99
CA GLU A 294 -15.36 34.59 -26.31
C GLU A 294 -15.47 36.13 -26.41
N ASP A 295 -15.55 36.82 -25.27
CA ASP A 295 -15.67 38.27 -25.19
C ASP A 295 -14.34 38.97 -24.90
N THR A 296 -13.27 38.20 -24.74
CA THR A 296 -11.93 38.71 -24.48
C THR A 296 -11.28 39.15 -25.79
N LEU A 297 -10.90 40.43 -25.87
CA LEU A 297 -10.20 40.98 -27.04
C LEU A 297 -8.70 40.71 -26.95
N ALA A 298 -8.10 40.94 -25.78
CA ALA A 298 -6.68 40.69 -25.56
C ALA A 298 -6.41 40.44 -24.07
N ILE A 299 -5.46 39.55 -23.79
CA ILE A 299 -4.83 39.42 -22.48
C ILE A 299 -3.34 39.68 -22.71
N LEU A 300 -2.86 40.83 -22.23
CA LEU A 300 -1.46 41.20 -22.34
C LEU A 300 -0.74 40.69 -21.09
N GLU A 301 -0.27 39.46 -21.19
CA GLU A 301 0.65 38.88 -20.23
C GLU A 301 2.05 39.44 -20.48
N LEU A 302 2.62 40.06 -19.46
CA LEU A 302 3.88 40.79 -19.58
C LEU A 302 5.07 39.84 -19.34
N ASN A 303 4.96 38.63 -19.92
CA ASN A 303 5.85 37.47 -19.78
C ASN A 303 7.10 37.56 -20.67
N GLY A 304 7.76 38.72 -20.68
CA GLY A 304 8.97 38.98 -21.45
C GLY A 304 8.73 39.47 -22.89
N ASP A 305 7.52 39.35 -23.39
CA ASP A 305 7.01 40.04 -24.58
C ASP A 305 5.56 40.45 -24.35
N ALA A 306 5.15 41.64 -24.83
CA ALA A 306 3.79 42.16 -24.61
C ALA A 306 2.76 41.48 -25.54
N ASN A 307 2.84 40.15 -25.62
CA ASN A 307 2.02 39.34 -26.48
C ASN A 307 0.63 39.14 -25.90
N ASP A 308 -0.30 38.87 -26.82
CA ASP A 308 -1.66 38.52 -26.46
C ASP A 308 -1.76 37.01 -26.19
N SER A 309 -2.03 36.63 -24.94
CA SER A 309 -2.26 35.24 -24.53
C SER A 309 -3.70 34.78 -24.78
N SER A 310 -4.62 35.67 -25.13
CA SER A 310 -6.03 35.29 -25.39
C SER A 310 -6.23 34.48 -26.68
N GLY A 311 -5.20 34.34 -27.52
CA GLY A 311 -5.26 33.62 -28.79
C GLY A 311 -5.86 34.43 -29.95
N ASN A 312 -6.18 35.71 -29.74
CA ASN A 312 -6.75 36.59 -30.76
C ASN A 312 -5.69 37.34 -31.59
N GLU A 313 -4.41 37.10 -31.32
CA GLU A 313 -3.26 37.73 -31.99
C GLU A 313 -3.29 39.27 -31.91
N ARG A 314 -3.89 39.85 -30.87
CA ARG A 314 -3.98 41.31 -30.65
C ARG A 314 -2.85 41.84 -29.77
N HIS A 315 -1.63 41.52 -30.17
CA HIS A 315 -0.40 41.86 -29.45
C HIS A 315 -0.27 43.37 -29.23
N ALA A 316 0.30 43.76 -28.10
CA ALA A 316 0.74 45.13 -27.88
C ALA A 316 2.19 45.32 -28.35
N MET A 317 2.50 46.52 -28.84
CA MET A 317 3.88 46.90 -29.14
C MET A 317 4.53 47.48 -27.89
N LEU A 318 5.65 46.89 -27.44
CA LEU A 318 6.44 47.46 -26.36
C LEU A 318 7.08 48.78 -26.79
N ILE A 319 6.75 49.88 -26.10
CA ILE A 319 7.33 51.20 -26.30
C ILE A 319 8.62 51.32 -25.47
N GLY A 320 8.58 50.84 -24.21
CA GLY A 320 9.73 50.82 -23.32
C GLY A 320 9.37 50.31 -21.92
N GLY A 321 10.40 50.02 -21.12
CA GLY A 321 10.29 49.37 -19.82
C GLY A 321 11.20 48.15 -19.73
N SER A 322 11.17 47.45 -18.60
CA SER A 322 11.92 46.21 -18.40
C SER A 322 11.08 45.19 -17.63
N TYR A 323 11.24 43.91 -17.94
CA TYR A 323 10.51 42.86 -17.25
C TYR A 323 11.15 42.53 -15.89
N VAL A 324 10.31 42.30 -14.89
CA VAL A 324 10.69 41.88 -13.53
C VAL A 324 9.81 40.72 -13.12
N ASP A 325 10.33 39.80 -12.30
CA ASP A 325 9.55 38.66 -11.84
C ASP A 325 8.48 39.10 -10.83
N THR A 326 7.30 38.47 -10.91
CA THR A 326 6.11 38.76 -10.12
C THR A 326 5.42 37.46 -9.70
N ALA A 327 4.37 37.53 -8.88
CA ALA A 327 3.64 36.34 -8.43
C ALA A 327 3.00 35.55 -9.57
N TRP A 328 2.75 36.20 -10.72
CA TRP A 328 2.02 35.64 -11.86
C TRP A 328 2.90 35.47 -13.10
N GLY A 329 4.23 35.40 -12.93
CA GLY A 329 5.19 35.33 -14.03
C GLY A 329 6.09 36.55 -14.08
N GLN A 330 6.06 37.30 -15.19
CA GLN A 330 6.79 38.57 -15.29
C GLN A 330 5.84 39.76 -15.45
N GLY A 331 6.21 40.89 -14.87
CA GLY A 331 5.52 42.17 -15.02
C GLY A 331 6.39 43.20 -15.73
N LEU A 332 5.76 44.19 -16.36
CA LEU A 332 6.43 45.33 -16.96
C LEU A 332 6.77 46.38 -15.88
N SER A 333 8.04 46.47 -15.54
CA SER A 333 8.58 47.58 -14.74
C SER A 333 8.75 48.83 -15.60
N LEU A 334 8.25 49.94 -15.07
CA LEU A 334 8.18 51.23 -15.72
C LEU A 334 9.07 52.25 -14.96
N PRO A 335 10.35 52.42 -15.33
CA PRO A 335 11.27 53.37 -14.71
C PRO A 335 11.12 54.80 -15.29
N GLN A 336 11.65 55.82 -14.62
CA GLN A 336 11.66 57.18 -15.17
C GLN A 336 12.45 57.26 -16.49
N MET A 337 11.75 57.29 -17.62
CA MET A 337 12.31 57.35 -18.98
C MET A 337 11.40 58.12 -19.92
N THR A 338 11.97 58.69 -20.99
CA THR A 338 11.27 59.56 -21.95
C THR A 338 10.13 58.91 -22.74
N GLN A 339 10.15 57.58 -22.90
CA GLN A 339 9.07 56.80 -23.52
C GLN A 339 9.07 55.40 -22.91
N GLN A 340 7.90 54.95 -22.45
CA GLN A 340 7.72 53.62 -21.84
C GLN A 340 6.25 53.18 -21.96
N GLY A 341 5.97 51.92 -21.64
CA GLY A 341 4.63 51.36 -21.73
C GLY A 341 4.38 50.61 -23.03
N LEU A 342 3.12 50.56 -23.43
CA LEU A 342 2.62 49.67 -24.47
C LEU A 342 1.72 50.43 -25.45
N SER A 343 1.90 50.18 -26.76
CA SER A 343 0.97 50.69 -27.78
C SER A 343 0.04 49.57 -28.24
N TRP A 344 -1.26 49.77 -28.03
CA TRP A 344 -2.33 48.94 -28.57
C TRP A 344 -3.09 49.64 -29.71
N THR A 345 -2.51 50.73 -30.22
CA THR A 345 -3.10 51.60 -31.25
C THR A 345 -3.46 50.84 -32.53
N ALA A 346 -2.76 49.75 -32.87
CA ALA A 346 -3.10 48.93 -34.05
C ALA A 346 -4.50 48.27 -33.95
N HIS A 347 -5.02 48.11 -32.74
CA HIS A 347 -6.28 47.42 -32.43
C HIS A 347 -7.32 48.34 -31.78
N VAL A 348 -7.06 49.66 -31.70
CA VAL A 348 -7.96 50.63 -31.07
C VAL A 348 -9.37 50.65 -31.68
N ALA A 349 -9.50 50.27 -32.95
CA ALA A 349 -10.79 50.20 -33.63
C ALA A 349 -11.73 49.14 -33.04
N ASP A 350 -11.20 48.17 -32.29
CA ASP A 350 -11.96 47.13 -31.60
C ASP A 350 -12.49 47.59 -30.24
N LEU A 351 -11.96 48.70 -29.68
CA LEU A 351 -12.42 49.27 -28.41
C LEU A 351 -13.67 50.14 -28.62
N VAL A 352 -14.81 49.48 -28.81
CA VAL A 352 -16.13 50.11 -29.00
C VAL A 352 -17.04 49.70 -27.86
N ALA A 353 -17.79 50.64 -27.27
CA ALA A 353 -18.67 50.31 -26.15
C ALA A 353 -19.75 49.27 -26.56
N PRO A 354 -20.05 48.27 -25.69
CA PRO A 354 -19.49 48.10 -24.35
C PRO A 354 -18.08 47.52 -24.36
N TYR A 355 -17.24 47.93 -23.41
CA TYR A 355 -15.91 47.34 -23.19
C TYR A 355 -15.52 47.36 -21.73
N THR A 356 -14.56 46.51 -21.37
CA THR A 356 -13.90 46.50 -20.06
C THR A 356 -12.40 46.46 -20.24
N ILE A 357 -11.68 47.28 -19.49
CA ILE A 357 -10.22 47.24 -19.39
C ILE A 357 -9.86 46.98 -17.93
N GLU A 358 -9.15 45.89 -17.70
CA GLU A 358 -8.70 45.44 -16.39
C GLU A 358 -7.18 45.50 -16.32
N LEU A 359 -6.67 46.02 -15.20
CA LEU A 359 -5.25 46.26 -14.98
C LEU A 359 -4.87 45.81 -13.57
N VAL A 360 -3.77 45.07 -13.46
CA VAL A 360 -3.14 44.77 -12.17
C VAL A 360 -1.80 45.47 -12.11
N LEU A 361 -1.63 46.38 -11.16
CA LEU A 361 -0.46 47.24 -11.07
C LEU A 361 -0.04 47.52 -9.63
N THR A 362 1.25 47.74 -9.44
CA THR A 362 1.87 48.14 -8.17
C THR A 362 2.62 49.45 -8.38
N PRO A 363 2.06 50.60 -7.99
CA PRO A 363 2.69 51.90 -8.21
C PRO A 363 3.80 52.15 -7.19
N ALA A 364 4.89 52.78 -7.64
CA ALA A 364 6.07 53.06 -6.83
C ALA A 364 6.07 54.47 -6.18
N GLN A 365 5.13 55.36 -6.55
CA GLN A 365 5.05 56.72 -5.98
C GLN A 365 3.62 57.29 -5.98
N THR A 366 3.43 58.40 -5.26
CA THR A 366 2.14 59.13 -5.12
C THR A 366 2.05 60.39 -5.99
N THR A 367 2.99 60.63 -6.91
CA THR A 367 2.92 61.85 -7.74
C THR A 367 1.62 61.83 -8.55
N CYS A 368 0.82 62.88 -8.44
CA CYS A 368 -0.39 62.97 -9.25
C CYS A 368 -0.03 63.07 -10.74
N PHE A 369 -0.95 62.59 -11.59
CA PHE A 369 -0.81 62.55 -13.05
C PHE A 369 0.15 61.47 -13.56
N GLN A 370 0.15 60.29 -12.95
CA GLN A 370 0.77 59.11 -13.57
C GLN A 370 -0.17 58.51 -14.60
N ARG A 371 0.21 58.53 -15.87
CA ARG A 371 -0.68 58.18 -16.96
C ARG A 371 -0.92 56.66 -17.03
N LEU A 372 -2.19 56.28 -17.08
CA LEU A 372 -2.65 54.90 -17.27
C LEU A 372 -2.93 54.63 -18.74
N TYR A 373 -3.64 55.55 -19.40
CA TYR A 373 -4.09 55.40 -20.77
C TYR A 373 -4.18 56.76 -21.48
N THR A 374 -3.79 56.83 -22.75
CA THR A 374 -4.00 58.01 -23.60
C THR A 374 -4.72 57.68 -24.91
N PHE A 375 -5.58 58.62 -25.31
CA PHE A 375 -6.35 58.60 -26.57
C PHE A 375 -5.71 59.43 -27.67
N ASN A 376 -4.63 60.16 -27.36
CA ASN A 376 -3.93 61.05 -28.28
C ASN A 376 -2.48 61.27 -27.83
N SER A 377 -1.53 61.11 -28.74
CA SER A 377 -0.10 61.33 -28.47
C SER A 377 0.32 62.80 -28.32
N MET A 378 -0.57 63.75 -28.60
CA MET A 378 -0.29 65.20 -28.64
C MET A 378 -1.09 66.02 -27.62
N SER A 379 -1.73 65.39 -26.64
CA SER A 379 -2.47 66.12 -25.60
C SER A 379 -2.57 65.34 -24.31
N ASP A 380 -2.72 66.04 -23.19
CA ASP A 380 -2.93 65.46 -21.85
C ASP A 380 -4.29 64.75 -21.66
N HIS A 381 -5.07 64.50 -22.72
CA HIS A 381 -6.33 63.76 -22.62
C HIS A 381 -6.05 62.28 -22.36
N GLY A 382 -6.41 61.83 -21.17
CA GLY A 382 -6.12 60.48 -20.74
C GLY A 382 -6.69 60.16 -19.37
N TRP A 383 -6.40 58.95 -18.94
CA TRP A 383 -6.66 58.47 -17.59
C TRP A 383 -5.38 58.43 -16.79
N TYR A 384 -5.48 58.80 -15.53
CA TYR A 384 -4.35 59.00 -14.65
C TYR A 384 -4.58 58.37 -13.28
N TYR A 385 -3.51 57.80 -12.77
CA TYR A 385 -3.30 57.45 -11.39
C TYR A 385 -2.83 58.69 -10.62
N CYS A 386 -3.63 59.12 -9.64
CA CYS A 386 -3.38 60.29 -8.80
C CYS A 386 -3.88 59.99 -7.37
N SER A 387 -4.38 60.99 -6.63
CA SER A 387 -5.14 60.82 -5.38
C SER A 387 -6.51 60.16 -5.60
N GLY A 388 -6.53 59.07 -6.37
CA GLY A 388 -7.70 58.45 -6.98
C GLY A 388 -7.52 58.35 -8.50
N PHE A 389 -8.57 57.88 -9.18
CA PHE A 389 -8.60 57.82 -10.63
C PHE A 389 -9.01 59.17 -11.20
N ALA A 390 -8.20 59.74 -12.10
CA ALA A 390 -8.52 61.00 -12.75
C ALA A 390 -8.67 60.79 -14.27
N SER A 391 -9.76 61.30 -14.85
CA SER A 391 -9.87 61.42 -16.31
C SER A 391 -9.75 62.89 -16.68
N TYR A 392 -8.72 63.29 -17.43
CA TYR A 392 -8.54 64.69 -17.82
C TYR A 392 -9.28 64.98 -19.13
N PRO A 393 -10.01 66.12 -19.26
CA PRO A 393 -10.06 67.30 -18.38
C PRO A 393 -11.12 67.26 -17.28
N ASN A 394 -11.68 66.08 -16.98
CA ASN A 394 -12.67 65.91 -15.91
C ASN A 394 -11.98 65.83 -14.53
N GLY A 395 -12.79 65.54 -13.50
CA GLY A 395 -12.33 65.46 -12.12
C GLY A 395 -11.73 64.11 -11.73
N THR A 396 -11.24 64.05 -10.50
CA THR A 396 -10.77 62.82 -9.83
C THR A 396 -11.93 62.14 -9.11
N ILE A 397 -11.97 60.82 -9.14
CA ILE A 397 -12.92 59.96 -8.43
C ILE A 397 -12.16 59.05 -7.46
N GLY A 398 -12.76 58.80 -6.30
CA GLY A 398 -12.22 57.87 -5.30
C GLY A 398 -11.31 58.55 -4.27
N GLN A 399 -10.64 57.71 -3.48
CA GLN A 399 -9.67 58.13 -2.47
C GLN A 399 -8.23 57.94 -2.98
N GLN A 400 -7.26 58.45 -2.23
CA GLN A 400 -5.85 58.32 -2.57
C GLN A 400 -5.47 56.85 -2.65
N PHE A 401 -4.96 56.44 -3.81
CA PHE A 401 -4.48 55.08 -3.99
C PHE A 401 -3.19 54.83 -3.21
N PRO A 402 -3.00 53.60 -2.70
CA PRO A 402 -1.80 53.23 -1.97
C PRO A 402 -0.57 53.13 -2.87
N VAL A 403 0.61 53.20 -2.26
CA VAL A 403 1.89 53.04 -2.95
C VAL A 403 2.58 51.78 -2.46
N ASN A 404 3.28 51.10 -3.35
CA ASN A 404 3.90 49.80 -3.12
C ASN A 404 2.91 48.75 -2.63
N GLN A 405 1.66 48.88 -3.07
CA GLN A 405 0.61 47.89 -2.87
C GLN A 405 0.06 47.53 -4.24
N ARG A 406 -0.14 46.23 -4.47
CA ARG A 406 -0.81 45.73 -5.65
C ARG A 406 -2.25 46.23 -5.64
N GLN A 407 -2.72 46.67 -6.81
CA GLN A 407 -4.04 47.22 -7.00
C GLN A 407 -4.65 46.63 -8.25
N TYR A 408 -5.92 46.25 -8.15
CA TYR A 408 -6.73 45.80 -9.27
C TYR A 408 -7.67 46.92 -9.70
N LEU A 409 -7.57 47.34 -10.96
CA LEU A 409 -8.40 48.39 -11.55
C LEU A 409 -9.21 47.81 -12.69
N ALA A 410 -10.55 47.93 -12.63
CA ALA A 410 -11.43 47.59 -13.74
C ALA A 410 -12.19 48.84 -14.22
N LEU A 411 -12.06 49.14 -15.51
CA LEU A 411 -12.61 50.30 -16.19
C LEU A 411 -13.68 49.83 -17.16
N VAL A 412 -14.94 50.07 -16.82
CA VAL A 412 -16.10 49.51 -17.52
C VAL A 412 -16.84 50.63 -18.24
N SER A 413 -17.13 50.42 -19.52
CA SER A 413 -17.89 51.36 -20.31
C SER A 413 -19.04 50.65 -20.97
N THR A 414 -20.27 51.12 -20.72
CA THR A 414 -21.50 50.58 -21.34
C THR A 414 -21.95 51.40 -22.55
N ASP A 415 -21.44 52.62 -22.69
CA ASP A 415 -21.66 53.54 -23.81
C ASP A 415 -20.41 54.39 -24.06
N ASP A 416 -20.31 55.05 -25.23
CA ASP A 416 -19.13 55.83 -25.59
C ASP A 416 -18.89 57.09 -24.72
N THR A 417 -19.74 57.36 -23.74
CA THR A 417 -19.72 58.60 -22.96
C THR A 417 -19.36 58.40 -21.50
N THR A 418 -19.60 57.23 -20.92
CA THR A 418 -19.45 56.96 -19.48
C THR A 418 -18.44 55.83 -19.22
N LEU A 419 -17.64 56.02 -18.17
CA LEU A 419 -16.68 55.06 -17.66
C LEU A 419 -16.90 54.87 -16.15
N ASP A 420 -17.28 53.67 -15.76
CA ASP A 420 -17.36 53.22 -14.38
C ASP A 420 -15.99 52.67 -13.96
N VAL A 421 -15.53 53.10 -12.77
CA VAL A 421 -14.19 52.80 -12.26
C VAL A 421 -14.33 51.95 -11.01
N TYR A 422 -13.82 50.73 -11.06
CA TYR A 422 -13.77 49.79 -9.96
C TYR A 422 -12.33 49.62 -9.49
N VAL A 423 -12.12 49.58 -8.17
CA VAL A 423 -10.81 49.29 -7.57
C VAL A 423 -10.97 48.24 -6.51
N ASP A 424 -10.13 47.22 -6.58
CA ASP A 424 -10.13 46.06 -5.70
C ASP A 424 -11.55 45.46 -5.57
N GLY A 425 -12.24 45.33 -6.71
CA GLY A 425 -13.61 44.80 -6.82
C GLY A 425 -14.73 45.78 -6.46
N VAL A 426 -14.44 47.00 -5.99
CA VAL A 426 -15.45 47.96 -5.50
C VAL A 426 -15.63 49.15 -6.45
N LEU A 427 -16.88 49.48 -6.78
CA LEU A 427 -17.19 50.68 -7.58
C LEU A 427 -16.81 51.96 -6.84
N LEU A 428 -15.87 52.72 -7.41
CA LEU A 428 -15.46 54.04 -6.91
C LEU A 428 -16.34 55.18 -7.43
N GLY A 429 -16.84 55.05 -8.66
CA GLY A 429 -17.74 56.01 -9.30
C GLY A 429 -17.59 56.07 -10.81
N SER A 430 -18.33 56.99 -11.44
CA SER A 430 -18.43 57.12 -12.89
C SER A 430 -17.95 58.48 -13.39
N THR A 431 -17.21 58.50 -14.49
CA THR A 431 -16.69 59.71 -15.14
C THR A 431 -16.90 59.63 -16.66
N PRO A 432 -16.86 60.74 -17.42
CA PRO A 432 -16.84 60.64 -18.86
C PRO A 432 -15.61 59.85 -19.37
N THR A 433 -15.81 59.01 -20.39
CA THR A 433 -14.72 58.22 -21.04
C THR A 433 -13.54 59.09 -21.43
N GLY A 434 -13.82 60.31 -21.89
CA GLY A 434 -12.82 61.28 -22.32
C GLY A 434 -12.43 61.17 -23.79
N PHE A 435 -13.03 60.23 -24.55
CA PHE A 435 -12.77 60.04 -25.97
C PHE A 435 -14.03 59.65 -26.74
N THR A 436 -13.98 59.82 -28.06
CA THR A 436 -15.03 59.34 -28.98
C THR A 436 -14.53 58.10 -29.71
N THR A 437 -15.39 57.10 -29.88
CA THR A 437 -15.11 55.94 -30.74
C THR A 437 -15.43 56.27 -32.21
N PRO A 438 -14.59 55.87 -33.18
CA PRO A 438 -13.29 55.23 -32.99
C PRO A 438 -12.22 56.25 -32.53
N SER A 439 -11.43 55.87 -31.51
CA SER A 439 -10.23 56.62 -31.13
C SER A 439 -9.14 56.41 -32.18
N GLY A 440 -8.28 57.41 -32.35
CA GLY A 440 -7.11 57.31 -33.23
C GLY A 440 -5.89 56.67 -32.56
N HIS A 441 -5.84 56.62 -31.23
CA HIS A 441 -4.71 56.12 -30.43
C HIS A 441 -5.20 55.34 -29.21
N ALA A 442 -4.40 54.35 -28.81
CA ALA A 442 -4.56 53.54 -27.61
C ALA A 442 -3.18 53.19 -27.07
N GLU A 443 -2.68 53.94 -26.10
CA GLU A 443 -1.40 53.66 -25.47
C GLU A 443 -1.55 53.61 -23.96
N PHE A 444 -0.97 52.57 -23.38
CA PHE A 444 -0.91 52.36 -21.94
C PHE A 444 0.42 52.86 -21.41
N PHE A 445 0.38 53.64 -20.33
CA PHE A 445 1.53 54.11 -19.55
C PHE A 445 2.55 54.99 -20.30
N ASN A 446 2.30 55.31 -21.56
CA ASN A 446 3.16 56.17 -22.36
C ASN A 446 2.81 57.64 -22.18
N ASP A 447 3.84 58.45 -21.93
CA ASP A 447 3.70 59.90 -21.83
C ASP A 447 3.52 60.57 -23.21
N ASP A 448 3.08 61.82 -23.23
CA ASP A 448 2.89 62.57 -24.46
C ASP A 448 4.22 63.06 -25.05
N ALA A 449 4.20 63.44 -26.32
CA ALA A 449 5.41 63.84 -27.03
C ALA A 449 6.00 65.19 -26.54
N ASP A 450 5.26 65.96 -25.75
CA ASP A 450 5.60 67.36 -25.46
C ASP A 450 6.66 67.52 -24.35
N ASN A 451 6.99 66.48 -23.55
CA ASN A 451 8.06 66.47 -22.53
C ASN A 451 8.03 67.66 -21.53
N LEU A 452 6.90 68.37 -21.42
CA LEU A 452 6.76 69.55 -20.56
C LEU A 452 6.33 69.19 -19.14
N HIS A 453 5.67 68.04 -18.99
CA HIS A 453 5.28 67.44 -17.72
C HIS A 453 5.83 66.00 -17.69
N PHE A 454 6.18 65.52 -16.49
CA PHE A 454 6.61 64.14 -16.28
C PHE A 454 5.40 63.38 -15.76
N GLU A 455 4.70 62.69 -16.65
CA GLU A 455 3.44 61.99 -16.34
C GLU A 455 3.60 60.47 -16.40
N GLU A 456 4.85 59.99 -16.34
CA GLU A 456 5.17 58.57 -16.42
C GLU A 456 4.63 57.79 -15.21
N LEU A 457 3.90 56.70 -15.46
CA LEU A 457 3.59 55.73 -14.41
C LEU A 457 4.88 55.07 -13.95
N LEU A 458 5.17 55.14 -12.64
CA LEU A 458 6.28 54.42 -12.03
C LEU A 458 5.73 53.28 -11.22
N GLY A 459 6.23 52.08 -11.47
CA GLY A 459 5.73 50.87 -10.82
C GLY A 459 5.97 49.63 -11.65
N VAL A 460 5.22 48.59 -11.32
CA VAL A 460 5.15 47.34 -12.07
C VAL A 460 3.71 47.11 -12.49
N VAL A 461 3.50 46.77 -13.75
CA VAL A 461 2.21 46.30 -14.26
C VAL A 461 2.35 44.80 -14.49
N GLU A 462 1.43 44.02 -13.95
CA GLU A 462 1.50 42.56 -13.97
C GLU A 462 0.69 41.97 -15.11
N ALA A 463 -0.52 42.48 -15.34
CA ALA A 463 -1.38 42.00 -16.42
C ALA A 463 -2.38 43.06 -16.87
N ILE A 464 -2.83 42.93 -18.12
CA ILE A 464 -3.92 43.72 -18.71
C ILE A 464 -4.90 42.77 -19.41
N ARG A 465 -6.20 42.89 -19.12
CA ARG A 465 -7.25 42.26 -19.94
C ARG A 465 -8.14 43.33 -20.58
N ILE A 466 -8.44 43.14 -21.86
CA ILE A 466 -9.35 43.99 -22.62
C ILE A 466 -10.50 43.09 -23.10
N SER A 467 -11.74 43.46 -22.84
CA SER A 467 -12.95 42.72 -23.26
C SER A 467 -13.92 43.61 -24.04
N SER A 468 -14.68 43.01 -24.96
CA SER A 468 -15.74 43.66 -25.76
C SER A 468 -17.12 43.67 -25.09
N VAL A 469 -17.14 43.46 -23.78
CA VAL A 469 -18.36 43.48 -22.96
C VAL A 469 -18.14 44.31 -21.70
N ALA A 470 -19.24 44.75 -21.11
CA ALA A 470 -19.23 45.31 -19.77
C ALA A 470 -19.27 44.15 -18.75
N ARG A 471 -18.10 43.81 -18.20
CA ARG A 471 -17.94 42.80 -17.16
C ARG A 471 -18.65 43.23 -15.88
N THR A 472 -18.98 42.26 -15.04
CA THR A 472 -19.82 42.44 -13.86
C THR A 472 -19.01 42.67 -12.59
N GLU A 473 -19.63 43.32 -11.60
CA GLU A 473 -19.03 43.53 -10.29
C GLU A 473 -18.64 42.22 -9.59
N GLN A 474 -19.39 41.13 -9.80
CA GLN A 474 -19.05 39.83 -9.22
C GLN A 474 -17.74 39.28 -9.82
N GLU A 475 -17.56 39.38 -11.14
CA GLU A 475 -16.29 38.97 -11.78
C GLU A 475 -15.11 39.75 -11.20
N PHE A 476 -15.27 41.04 -10.89
CA PHE A 476 -14.21 41.85 -10.29
C PHE A 476 -13.88 41.44 -8.86
N ILE A 477 -14.89 41.07 -8.07
CA ILE A 477 -14.70 40.54 -6.71
C ILE A 477 -13.94 39.22 -6.76
N ASP A 478 -14.28 38.35 -7.71
CA ASP A 478 -13.66 37.03 -7.85
C ASP A 478 -12.18 37.17 -8.27
N ILE A 479 -11.86 38.09 -9.19
CA ILE A 479 -10.47 38.41 -9.56
C ILE A 479 -9.70 39.00 -8.37
N GLN A 480 -10.30 39.93 -7.62
CA GLN A 480 -9.64 40.50 -6.44
C GLN A 480 -9.33 39.43 -5.39
N ALA A 481 -10.25 38.49 -5.16
CA ALA A 481 -10.02 37.38 -4.23
C ALA A 481 -8.83 36.50 -4.69
N ARG A 482 -8.70 36.23 -5.99
CA ARG A 482 -7.54 35.52 -6.57
C ARG A 482 -6.23 36.27 -6.32
N ILE A 483 -6.23 37.59 -6.48
CA ILE A 483 -5.05 38.43 -6.22
C ILE A 483 -4.62 38.38 -4.75
N GLU A 484 -5.57 38.35 -3.81
CA GLU A 484 -5.28 38.31 -2.37
C GLU A 484 -4.73 36.97 -1.87
N LEU A 485 -5.00 35.87 -2.57
CA LEU A 485 -4.46 34.54 -2.25
C LEU A 485 -2.96 34.40 -2.58
N GLN A 486 -2.42 35.25 -3.46
CA GLN A 486 -1.04 35.21 -3.94
C GLN A 486 -0.32 36.55 -3.68
N PRO A 487 -0.06 36.92 -2.40
CA PRO A 487 0.30 38.28 -1.97
C PRO A 487 1.66 38.81 -2.43
#